data_AF-A0A6A5RYB6-F1
#
_entry.id   AF-A0A6A5RYB6-F1
#
_cell.length_a   1.000
_cell.length_b   1.000
_cell.length_c   1.000
_cell.angle_alpha   90.00
_cell.angle_beta   90.00
_cell.angle_gamma   90.00
#
_symmetry.space_group_name_H-M   'P 1'
#
loop_
_entity.id
_entity.type
_entity.pdbx_description
1 polymer ?
#
loop_
_entity_poly.entity_id
_entity_poly.type
_entity_poly.pdbx_seq_one_letter_code
_entity_poly.pdbx_strand_id
1 'polypeptide(L)'
;MHFNENDYCEALGRNGRFLTNIDAWVLGNLLEVPKLQHLAMSRIYAQHVDAKTRQPLKIHTITHVCTNTEINSPLCLFHLVILTQDFAHPDRVKWTFERWDLALRGHQDAKTALLDSSVTHDMYVKPMETYFVDTNIAHVGRATRSATAFEAGCLKVDLSALPKVKSEIKKQPEDE
;
A
#
# COMPACT_ATOMS: atom_id res chain seq x y z
N MET A 1 5.03 16.43 -16.44
CA MET A 1 5.72 16.18 -15.15
C MET A 1 6.32 14.79 -15.19
N HIS A 2 7.64 14.68 -15.34
CA HIS A 2 8.37 13.44 -15.10
C HIS A 2 8.82 13.48 -13.63
N PHE A 3 8.17 12.67 -12.79
CA PHE A 3 8.64 12.45 -11.42
C PHE A 3 9.74 11.39 -11.48
N ASN A 4 10.94 11.73 -11.00
CA ASN A 4 12.09 10.85 -11.00
C ASN A 4 11.99 9.88 -9.82
N GLU A 5 12.29 8.59 -10.03
CA GLU A 5 12.15 7.53 -9.01
C GLU A 5 13.03 7.78 -7.77
N ASN A 6 14.08 8.60 -7.91
CA ASN A 6 14.99 8.95 -6.82
C ASN A 6 14.43 9.99 -5.83
N ASP A 7 13.49 10.83 -6.25
CA ASP A 7 13.04 11.96 -5.42
C ASP A 7 12.14 11.51 -4.24
N TYR A 8 11.53 10.33 -4.35
CA TYR A 8 10.72 9.74 -3.27
C TYR A 8 11.57 9.24 -2.10
N CYS A 9 12.82 8.84 -2.35
CA CYS A 9 13.71 8.29 -1.32
C CYS A 9 14.28 9.37 -0.40
N GLU A 10 14.55 10.58 -0.90
CA GLU A 10 15.16 11.67 -0.10
C GLU A 10 14.15 12.49 0.70
N ALA A 11 12.92 12.68 0.22
CA ALA A 11 11.93 13.54 0.88
C ALA A 11 11.43 13.00 2.24
N LEU A 12 11.67 11.72 2.56
CA LEU A 12 11.06 11.02 3.69
C LEU A 12 12.02 10.76 4.86
N GLY A 13 13.25 11.30 4.79
CA GLY A 13 14.36 10.95 5.70
C GLY A 13 14.55 11.80 6.96
N ARG A 14 13.66 12.72 7.33
CA ARG A 14 13.91 13.61 8.50
C ARG A 14 13.49 13.07 9.88
N ASN A 15 12.74 11.96 9.95
CA ASN A 15 12.27 11.37 11.23
C ASN A 15 12.58 9.87 11.39
N GLY A 16 13.72 9.40 10.87
CA GLY A 16 14.33 8.12 11.28
C GLY A 16 13.56 6.82 10.98
N ARG A 17 12.43 6.86 10.29
CA ARG A 17 11.79 5.67 9.72
C ARG A 17 11.72 5.83 8.21
N PHE A 18 12.51 5.04 7.50
CA PHE A 18 12.35 4.87 6.06
C PHE A 18 10.93 4.37 5.79
N LEU A 19 10.22 5.06 4.90
CA LEU A 19 8.86 4.73 4.50
C LEU A 19 8.88 3.35 3.83
N THR A 20 8.08 2.40 4.33
CA THR A 20 8.06 1.05 3.77
C THR A 20 7.31 1.05 2.43
N ASN A 21 7.47 -0.01 1.61
CA ASN A 21 6.69 -0.10 0.38
C ASN A 21 5.18 -0.13 0.66
N ILE A 22 4.74 -0.72 1.78
CA ILE A 22 3.34 -0.70 2.20
C ILE A 22 2.89 0.73 2.50
N ASP A 23 3.70 1.49 3.22
CA ASP A 23 3.41 2.90 3.51
C ASP A 23 3.36 3.73 2.22
N ALA A 24 4.22 3.45 1.25
CA ALA A 24 4.20 4.10 -0.07
C ALA A 24 2.91 3.79 -0.82
N TRP A 25 2.42 2.55 -0.75
CA TRP A 25 1.15 2.16 -1.35
C TRP A 25 -0.03 2.88 -0.68
N VAL A 26 -0.07 2.89 0.66
CA VAL A 26 -1.12 3.58 1.44
C VAL A 26 -1.11 5.08 1.14
N LEU A 27 0.07 5.70 1.08
CA LEU A 27 0.22 7.10 0.72
C LEU A 27 -0.25 7.37 -0.71
N GLY A 28 0.07 6.49 -1.67
CA GLY A 28 -0.43 6.58 -3.04
C GLY A 28 -1.95 6.49 -3.11
N ASN A 29 -2.58 5.66 -2.27
CA ASN A 29 -4.04 5.58 -2.16
C ASN A 29 -4.64 6.89 -1.61
N LEU A 30 -4.03 7.47 -0.57
CA LEU A 30 -4.49 8.72 0.05
C LEU A 30 -4.32 9.93 -0.85
N LEU A 31 -3.25 9.97 -1.65
CA LEU A 31 -2.95 11.05 -2.58
C LEU A 31 -3.60 10.85 -3.96
N GLU A 32 -4.32 9.73 -4.16
CA GLU A 32 -4.90 9.35 -5.45
C GLU A 32 -3.85 9.33 -6.59
N VAL A 33 -2.69 8.73 -6.30
CA VAL A 33 -1.57 8.57 -7.25
C VAL A 33 -1.38 7.09 -7.62
N PRO A 34 -2.11 6.57 -8.63
CA PRO A 34 -2.01 5.16 -9.06
C PRO A 34 -0.59 4.70 -9.37
N LYS A 35 0.24 5.57 -9.98
CA LYS A 35 1.63 5.25 -10.32
C LYS A 35 2.47 4.91 -9.09
N LEU A 36 2.25 5.61 -7.97
CA LEU A 36 2.95 5.34 -6.72
C LEU A 36 2.48 4.01 -6.13
N GLN A 37 1.18 3.72 -6.21
CA GLN A 37 0.63 2.42 -5.80
C GLN A 37 1.19 1.27 -6.64
N HIS A 38 1.30 1.43 -7.97
CA HIS A 38 1.87 0.40 -8.86
C HIS A 38 3.35 0.15 -8.57
N LEU A 39 4.14 1.22 -8.37
CA LEU A 39 5.56 1.09 -8.01
C LEU A 39 5.74 0.43 -6.63
N ALA A 40 4.91 0.81 -5.65
CA ALA A 40 4.93 0.18 -4.34
C ALA A 40 4.52 -1.29 -4.44
N MET A 41 3.46 -1.60 -5.18
CA MET A 41 2.94 -2.94 -5.37
C MET A 41 3.94 -3.86 -6.08
N SER A 42 4.67 -3.36 -7.08
CA SER A 42 5.68 -4.17 -7.78
C SER A 42 6.84 -4.55 -6.87
N ARG A 43 7.27 -3.64 -6.00
CA ARG A 43 8.30 -3.91 -4.98
C ARG A 43 7.82 -4.90 -3.92
N ILE A 44 6.59 -4.75 -3.45
CA ILE A 44 5.95 -5.68 -2.50
C ILE A 44 5.81 -7.07 -3.12
N TYR A 45 5.40 -7.13 -4.39
CA TYR A 45 5.27 -8.39 -5.13
C TYR A 45 6.61 -9.11 -5.21
N ALA A 46 7.67 -8.41 -5.63
CA ALA A 46 9.02 -8.97 -5.67
C ALA A 46 9.45 -9.51 -4.29
N GLN A 47 9.22 -8.75 -3.21
CA GLN A 47 9.57 -9.14 -1.84
C GLN A 47 8.96 -10.44 -1.35
N HIS A 48 7.82 -10.88 -1.90
CA HIS A 48 7.16 -12.11 -1.44
C HIS A 48 7.15 -13.23 -2.49
N VAL A 49 7.27 -12.89 -3.77
CA VAL A 49 7.15 -13.86 -4.86
C VAL A 49 8.50 -14.26 -5.44
N ASP A 50 9.45 -13.33 -5.59
CA ASP A 50 10.77 -13.64 -6.16
C ASP A 50 11.60 -14.50 -5.21
N ALA A 51 12.07 -15.64 -5.69
CA ALA A 51 12.83 -16.61 -4.92
C ALA A 51 14.09 -16.01 -4.25
N LYS A 52 14.70 -14.97 -4.84
CA LYS A 52 15.93 -14.35 -4.31
C LYS A 52 15.67 -13.35 -3.19
N THR A 53 14.51 -12.71 -3.20
CA THR A 53 14.16 -11.62 -2.27
C THR A 53 13.02 -11.98 -1.33
N ARG A 54 12.51 -13.21 -1.43
CA ARG A 54 11.36 -13.73 -0.67
C ARG A 54 11.55 -13.55 0.82
N GLN A 55 10.70 -12.72 1.41
CA GLN A 55 10.64 -12.46 2.84
C GLN A 55 9.46 -13.22 3.48
N PRO A 56 9.68 -13.80 4.68
CA PRO A 56 8.60 -14.40 5.43
C PRO A 56 7.56 -13.35 5.82
N LEU A 57 6.29 -13.71 5.66
CA LEU A 57 5.18 -12.90 6.11
C LEU A 57 5.11 -12.87 7.63
N LYS A 58 4.89 -11.68 8.18
CA LYS A 58 4.87 -11.42 9.61
C LYS A 58 3.52 -10.84 10.01
N ILE A 59 3.06 -11.20 11.21
CA ILE A 59 1.78 -10.71 11.79
C ILE A 59 1.65 -9.18 11.67
N HIS A 60 2.67 -8.43 12.09
CA HIS A 60 2.63 -6.97 12.07
C HIS A 60 2.39 -6.37 10.67
N THR A 61 2.79 -7.07 9.60
CA THR A 61 2.63 -6.63 8.22
C THR A 61 1.16 -6.73 7.83
N ILE A 62 0.54 -7.87 8.10
CA ILE A 62 -0.88 -8.12 7.80
C ILE A 62 -1.76 -7.19 8.62
N THR A 63 -1.51 -7.05 9.92
CA THR A 63 -2.29 -6.14 10.78
C THR A 63 -2.16 -4.69 10.31
N HIS A 64 -0.96 -4.27 9.87
CA HIS A 64 -0.75 -2.93 9.32
C HIS A 64 -1.53 -2.72 8.02
N VAL A 65 -1.48 -3.69 7.09
CA VAL A 65 -2.24 -3.65 5.84
C VAL A 65 -3.75 -3.61 6.10
N CYS A 66 -4.27 -4.51 6.93
CA CYS A 66 -5.70 -4.57 7.27
C CYS A 66 -6.20 -3.32 8.01
N THR A 67 -5.33 -2.60 8.73
CA THR A 67 -5.69 -1.36 9.43
C THR A 67 -5.71 -0.15 8.50
N ASN A 68 -4.81 -0.11 7.51
CA ASN A 68 -4.59 1.08 6.68
C ASN A 68 -5.18 0.97 5.27
N THR A 69 -5.78 -0.16 4.92
CA THR A 69 -6.40 -0.38 3.61
C THR A 69 -7.76 -1.03 3.75
N GLU A 70 -8.55 -0.92 2.70
CA GLU A 70 -9.81 -1.65 2.62
C GLU A 70 -9.57 -3.13 2.36
N ILE A 71 -10.47 -3.98 2.86
CA ILE A 71 -10.36 -5.43 2.75
C ILE A 71 -10.24 -5.93 1.31
N ASN A 72 -10.96 -5.28 0.39
CA ASN A 72 -10.96 -5.63 -1.04
C ASN A 72 -9.92 -4.82 -1.84
N SER A 73 -9.06 -4.06 -1.18
CA SER A 73 -7.98 -3.37 -1.87
C SER A 73 -6.99 -4.38 -2.44
N PRO A 74 -6.34 -4.08 -3.59
CA PRO A 74 -5.34 -4.96 -4.17
C PRO A 74 -4.23 -5.34 -3.19
N LEU A 75 -3.81 -4.40 -2.32
CA LEU A 75 -2.78 -4.66 -1.32
C LEU A 75 -3.23 -5.67 -0.26
N CYS A 76 -4.45 -5.52 0.26
CA CYS A 76 -4.97 -6.43 1.28
C CYS A 76 -5.20 -7.83 0.71
N LEU A 77 -5.82 -7.91 -0.48
CA LEU A 77 -6.05 -9.18 -1.16
C LEU A 77 -4.74 -9.93 -1.44
N PHE A 78 -3.72 -9.26 -1.96
CA PHE A 78 -2.41 -9.87 -2.21
C PHE A 78 -1.81 -10.52 -0.97
N HIS A 79 -1.82 -9.79 0.15
CA HIS A 79 -1.25 -10.27 1.40
C HIS A 79 -2.05 -11.43 2.02
N LEU A 80 -3.38 -11.41 1.89
CA LEU A 80 -4.22 -12.52 2.34
C LEU A 80 -4.00 -13.78 1.50
N VAL A 81 -3.85 -13.65 0.17
CA VAL A 81 -3.53 -14.77 -0.73
C VAL A 81 -2.16 -15.39 -0.39
N ILE A 82 -1.14 -14.58 -0.10
CA ILE A 82 0.14 -15.12 0.36
C ILE A 82 -0.03 -15.84 1.70
N LEU A 83 -0.73 -15.22 2.65
CA LEU A 83 -0.92 -15.81 3.97
C LEU A 83 -1.58 -17.18 3.87
N THR A 84 -2.59 -17.34 3.00
CA THR A 84 -3.27 -18.63 2.81
C THR A 84 -2.43 -19.65 2.06
N GLN A 85 -1.83 -19.26 0.93
CA GLN A 85 -1.00 -20.15 0.13
C GLN A 85 0.20 -20.67 0.92
N ASP A 86 0.82 -19.81 1.72
CA ASP A 86 2.04 -20.13 2.46
C ASP A 86 1.79 -20.53 3.91
N PHE A 87 0.53 -20.64 4.35
CA PHE A 87 0.19 -20.90 5.76
C PHE A 87 0.80 -22.19 6.30
N ALA A 88 0.84 -23.24 5.46
CA ALA A 88 1.42 -24.54 5.80
C ALA A 88 2.97 -24.55 5.76
N HIS A 89 3.60 -23.45 5.32
CA HIS A 89 5.04 -23.34 5.14
C HIS A 89 5.66 -22.45 6.23
N PRO A 90 6.18 -23.01 7.34
CA PRO A 90 6.66 -22.24 8.48
C PRO A 90 7.84 -21.31 8.16
N ASP A 91 8.60 -21.61 7.10
CA ASP A 91 9.67 -20.76 6.58
C ASP A 91 9.12 -19.47 5.93
N ARG A 92 7.86 -19.49 5.50
CA ARG A 92 7.19 -18.42 4.75
C ARG A 92 6.17 -17.67 5.59
N VAL A 93 5.44 -18.37 6.46
CA VAL A 93 4.51 -17.78 7.41
C VAL A 93 4.96 -18.18 8.81
N LYS A 94 5.53 -17.21 9.54
CA LYS A 94 5.93 -17.46 10.93
C LYS A 94 4.70 -17.44 11.83
N TRP A 95 4.81 -18.13 12.97
CA TRP A 95 3.81 -18.26 14.03
C TRP A 95 2.72 -19.30 13.79
N THR A 96 2.09 -19.72 14.89
CA THR A 96 1.03 -20.73 14.89
C THR A 96 -0.32 -20.12 14.48
N PHE A 97 -1.27 -20.98 14.12
CA PHE A 97 -2.62 -20.56 13.77
C PHE A 97 -3.31 -19.76 14.87
N GLU A 98 -3.13 -20.13 16.13
CA GLU A 98 -3.73 -19.40 17.26
C GLU A 98 -3.21 -17.96 17.34
N ARG A 99 -1.95 -17.71 16.98
CA ARG A 99 -1.39 -16.35 16.95
C ARG A 99 -1.95 -15.55 15.78
N TRP A 100 -2.14 -16.17 14.63
CA TRP A 100 -2.77 -15.53 13.48
C TRP A 100 -4.25 -15.21 13.74
N ASP A 101 -4.99 -16.14 14.35
CA ASP A 101 -6.38 -15.93 14.76
C ASP A 101 -6.51 -14.78 15.76
N LEU A 102 -5.63 -14.73 16.76
CA LEU A 102 -5.59 -13.64 17.73
C LEU A 102 -5.28 -12.29 17.06
N ALA A 103 -4.31 -12.27 16.14
CA ALA A 103 -3.92 -11.05 15.43
C ALA A 103 -5.03 -10.51 14.51
N LEU A 104 -5.80 -11.39 13.89
CA LEU A 104 -6.89 -11.04 12.99
C LEU A 104 -8.24 -10.87 13.72
N ARG A 105 -8.29 -10.99 15.04
CA ARG A 105 -9.53 -10.86 15.82
C ARG A 105 -10.24 -9.53 15.59
N GLY A 106 -9.49 -8.44 15.43
CA GLY A 106 -10.03 -7.09 15.13
C GLY A 106 -10.41 -6.88 13.66
N HIS A 107 -10.14 -7.86 12.79
CA HIS A 107 -10.32 -7.78 11.35
C HIS A 107 -11.14 -8.99 10.86
N GLN A 108 -12.40 -9.11 11.31
CA GLN A 108 -13.26 -10.25 10.96
C GLN A 108 -13.48 -10.42 9.45
N ASP A 109 -13.48 -9.32 8.70
CA ASP A 109 -13.56 -9.37 7.23
C ASP A 109 -12.31 -10.00 6.63
N ALA A 110 -11.12 -9.69 7.19
CA ALA A 110 -9.86 -10.33 6.80
C ALA A 110 -9.81 -11.80 7.17
N LYS A 111 -10.36 -12.18 8.33
CA LYS A 111 -10.49 -13.58 8.73
C LYS A 111 -11.47 -14.33 7.83
N THR A 112 -12.59 -13.72 7.45
CA THR A 112 -13.57 -14.30 6.53
C THR A 112 -12.96 -14.46 5.14
N ALA A 113 -12.28 -13.44 4.63
CA ALA A 113 -11.55 -13.51 3.38
C ALA A 113 -10.49 -14.61 3.43
N LEU A 114 -9.71 -14.73 4.51
CA LEU A 114 -8.76 -15.83 4.71
C LEU A 114 -9.43 -17.20 4.62
N LEU A 115 -10.58 -17.39 5.29
CA LEU A 115 -11.31 -18.66 5.30
C LEU A 115 -11.92 -18.97 3.93
N ASP A 116 -12.59 -18.02 3.30
CA ASP A 116 -13.18 -18.16 1.96
C ASP A 116 -12.11 -18.50 0.92
N SER A 117 -10.98 -17.81 1.05
CA SER A 117 -9.81 -18.03 0.23
C SER A 117 -9.26 -19.45 0.44
N SER A 118 -9.24 -19.99 1.67
CA SER A 118 -8.80 -21.37 1.92
C SER A 118 -9.74 -22.46 1.38
N VAL A 119 -11.02 -22.16 1.15
CA VAL A 119 -12.02 -23.10 0.62
C VAL A 119 -11.97 -23.16 -0.91
N THR A 120 -11.65 -22.04 -1.56
CA THR A 120 -11.50 -21.95 -3.01
C THR A 120 -10.11 -22.47 -3.43
N HIS A 121 -10.06 -23.63 -4.09
CA HIS A 121 -8.82 -24.33 -4.46
C HIS A 121 -7.94 -23.61 -5.52
N ASP A 122 -8.31 -22.39 -5.94
CA ASP A 122 -7.58 -21.55 -6.89
C ASP A 122 -6.71 -20.47 -6.20
N MET A 123 -6.24 -20.76 -5.00
CA MET A 123 -5.33 -19.89 -4.23
C MET A 123 -3.90 -19.95 -4.76
N TYR A 124 -3.65 -19.32 -5.89
CA TYR A 124 -2.30 -18.99 -6.32
C TYR A 124 -2.12 -17.47 -6.36
N VAL A 125 -0.93 -17.00 -5.99
CA VAL A 125 -0.55 -15.61 -6.27
C VAL A 125 -0.68 -15.36 -7.77
N LYS A 126 -1.69 -14.56 -8.14
CA LYS A 126 -1.94 -14.11 -9.51
C LYS A 126 -0.77 -13.25 -10.04
N PRO A 127 -0.66 -13.05 -11.37
CA PRO A 127 0.31 -12.12 -11.94
C PRO A 127 0.22 -10.73 -11.30
N MET A 128 1.36 -10.07 -11.14
CA MET A 128 1.52 -8.80 -10.44
C MET A 128 0.52 -7.72 -10.90
N GLU A 129 0.24 -7.67 -12.19
CA GLU A 129 -0.66 -6.72 -12.83
C GLU A 129 -2.10 -6.83 -12.31
N THR A 130 -2.50 -8.01 -11.81
CA THR A 130 -3.82 -8.23 -11.20
C THR A 130 -4.01 -7.43 -9.91
N TYR A 131 -2.91 -7.01 -9.29
CA TYR A 131 -2.93 -6.20 -8.06
C TYR A 131 -2.66 -4.72 -8.31
N PHE A 132 -2.60 -4.30 -9.57
CA PHE A 132 -2.52 -2.88 -9.90
C PHE A 132 -3.90 -2.25 -9.79
N VAL A 133 -3.95 -1.02 -9.27
CA VAL A 133 -5.18 -0.24 -9.22
C VAL A 133 -5.55 0.21 -10.64
N ASP A 134 -6.83 0.17 -10.97
CA ASP A 134 -7.30 0.68 -12.26
C ASP A 134 -6.99 2.18 -12.37
N THR A 135 -6.34 2.58 -13.45
CA THR A 135 -6.02 3.99 -13.72
C THR A 135 -7.20 4.78 -14.27
N ASN A 136 -8.34 4.12 -14.48
CA ASN A 136 -9.53 4.66 -15.13
C ASN A 136 -10.55 5.26 -14.13
N ILE A 137 -10.08 5.87 -13.05
CA ILE A 137 -10.97 6.58 -12.10
C ILE A 137 -11.13 8.03 -12.58
N ALA A 138 -12.02 8.20 -13.56
CA ALA A 138 -12.79 9.44 -13.65
C ALA A 138 -13.81 9.43 -12.49
N HIS A 139 -13.59 10.30 -11.51
CA HIS A 139 -14.55 10.84 -10.52
C HIS A 139 -15.85 10.03 -10.28
N VAL A 140 -15.95 9.30 -9.17
CA VAL A 140 -17.20 9.20 -8.37
C VAL A 140 -16.82 9.02 -6.90
N GLY A 141 -17.35 9.91 -6.05
CA GLY A 141 -16.87 10.18 -4.70
C GLY A 141 -16.81 8.99 -3.74
N ARG A 142 -15.69 8.90 -3.02
CA ARG A 142 -15.62 8.16 -1.76
C ARG A 142 -16.00 9.10 -0.62
N ALA A 143 -17.16 8.80 -0.02
CA ALA A 143 -17.62 9.40 1.21
C ALA A 143 -16.54 9.28 2.31
N THR A 144 -16.21 10.42 2.89
CA THR A 144 -15.43 10.61 4.11
C THR A 144 -15.94 9.70 5.22
N ARG A 145 -15.29 8.55 5.44
CA ARG A 145 -15.38 7.86 6.73
C ARG A 145 -14.41 8.53 7.70
N SER A 146 -14.98 9.46 8.46
CA SER A 146 -14.64 9.87 9.82
C SER A 146 -13.16 9.95 10.20
N ALA A 147 -12.66 11.18 10.16
CA ALA A 147 -11.43 11.64 10.81
C ALA A 147 -11.55 11.65 12.35
N THR A 148 -11.90 10.52 12.98
CA THR A 148 -12.05 10.41 14.44
C THR A 148 -11.13 9.35 15.05
N ALA A 149 -9.88 9.27 14.58
CA ALA A 149 -8.82 8.52 15.26
C ALA A 149 -7.40 9.13 15.09
N PHE A 150 -7.31 10.42 14.78
CA PHE A 150 -6.02 11.14 14.70
C PHE A 150 -5.99 12.38 15.59
N GLU A 151 -6.64 12.33 16.75
CA GLU A 151 -6.37 13.24 17.88
C GLU A 151 -5.43 12.55 18.87
N ALA A 152 -4.15 12.49 18.53
CA ALA A 152 -3.05 12.42 19.49
C ALA A 152 -1.75 12.84 18.80
N GLY A 153 -1.52 14.16 18.72
CA GLY A 153 -0.20 14.72 18.36
C GLY A 153 -0.17 15.44 17.02
N CYS A 154 -0.75 16.64 16.96
CA CYS A 154 -0.63 17.55 15.84
C CYS A 154 0.84 17.94 15.58
N LEU A 155 1.38 17.59 14.39
CA LEU A 155 2.41 18.41 13.75
C LEU A 155 1.70 19.43 12.87
N LYS A 156 1.69 20.69 13.30
CA LYS A 156 1.29 21.82 12.46
C LYS A 156 2.29 21.90 11.30
N VAL A 157 1.86 21.51 10.11
CA VAL A 157 2.62 21.76 8.89
C VAL A 157 2.34 23.21 8.50
N ASP A 158 3.36 24.06 8.68
CA ASP A 158 3.31 25.44 8.23
C ASP A 158 3.44 25.47 6.69
N LEU A 159 2.31 25.67 6.00
CA LEU A 159 2.23 25.78 4.55
C LEU A 159 2.92 27.05 3.98
N SER A 160 3.46 27.93 4.83
CA SER A 160 4.19 29.13 4.37
C SER A 160 5.58 28.84 3.80
N ALA A 161 6.10 27.61 3.96
CA ALA A 161 7.43 27.21 3.52
C ALA A 161 7.50 26.57 2.12
N LEU A 162 6.40 26.49 1.37
CA LEU A 162 6.45 26.03 -0.02
C LEU A 162 7.13 27.09 -0.91
N PRO A 163 8.16 26.73 -1.70
CA PRO A 163 8.78 27.67 -2.63
C PRO A 163 7.75 28.11 -3.66
N LYS A 164 7.50 29.43 -3.73
CA LYS A 164 6.70 30.05 -4.79
C LYS A 164 7.42 29.84 -6.12
N VAL A 165 6.98 28.88 -6.91
CA VAL A 165 7.42 28.72 -8.30
C VAL A 165 6.85 29.91 -9.08
N LYS A 166 7.73 30.86 -9.45
CA LYS A 166 7.39 31.92 -10.39
C LYS A 166 7.10 31.28 -11.74
N SER A 167 5.87 31.43 -12.22
CA SER A 167 5.49 31.12 -13.60
C SER A 167 6.12 32.16 -14.52
N GLU A 168 7.26 31.82 -15.12
CA GLU A 168 7.86 32.62 -16.20
C GLU A 168 7.34 32.08 -17.54
N ILE A 169 6.17 32.58 -17.94
CA ILE A 169 5.60 32.35 -19.26
C ILE A 169 6.42 33.18 -20.25
N LYS A 170 7.37 32.53 -20.93
CA LYS A 170 8.05 33.13 -22.08
C LYS A 170 7.10 33.06 -23.28
N LYS A 171 6.39 34.16 -23.56
CA LYS A 171 5.65 34.34 -24.82
C LYS A 171 6.66 34.23 -25.97
N GLN A 172 6.48 33.23 -26.84
CA GLN A 172 7.02 33.30 -28.19
C GLN A 172 6.15 34.28 -28.98
N PRO A 173 6.72 35.21 -29.77
CA PRO A 173 5.95 36.02 -30.69
C PRO A 173 5.51 35.16 -31.89
N GLU A 174 4.20 35.20 -32.14
CA GLU A 174 3.60 34.94 -33.45
C GLU A 174 3.91 36.12 -34.39
N ASP A 175 3.71 35.87 -35.69
CA ASP A 175 3.79 36.77 -36.85
C ASP A 175 5.22 36.92 -37.44
N GLU A 176 5.48 36.73 -38.73
CA GLU A 176 4.63 36.66 -39.93
C GLU A 176 5.45 36.03 -41.08
#